data_AF-A0A930MYR2-F1
#
_entry.id   AF-A0A930MYR2-F1
#
_cell.length_a   1.000
_cell.length_b   1.000
_cell.length_c   1.000
_cell.angle_alpha   90.00
_cell.angle_beta   90.00
_cell.angle_gamma   90.00
#
_symmetry.space_group_name_H-M   'P 1'
#
loop_
_entity.id
_entity.type
_entity.pdbx_description
1 polymer ?
#
loop_
_entity_poly.entity_id
_entity_poly.type
_entity_poly.pdbx_seq_one_letter_code
_entity_poly.pdbx_strand_id
1 'polypeptide(L)'
;MKIFSTAPEGNEMAELENARYINLAIKQIDQNIEWLKTTDKPIQAVLTHIDILVWLARRFTVNANLLIKKDKVQDWKKVFNEWFDRCGHKIPTKFREGIKTNSQELFKELEQYGH
;
A
#
# COMPACT_ATOMS: atom_id res chain seq x y z
N MET A 1 21.53 7.54 -22.65
CA MET A 1 20.31 6.72 -22.67
C MET A 1 20.62 5.40 -23.34
N LYS A 2 20.67 4.32 -22.55
CA LYS A 2 20.93 2.96 -23.04
C LYS A 2 19.64 2.15 -23.09
N ILE A 3 19.38 1.53 -24.23
CA ILE A 3 18.38 0.45 -24.36
C ILE A 3 19.13 -0.86 -24.16
N PHE A 4 18.62 -1.73 -23.30
CA PHE A 4 19.25 -2.99 -22.94
C PHE A 4 18.31 -4.19 -23.04
N SER A 5 17.02 -3.98 -23.31
CA SER A 5 16.04 -5.07 -23.54
C SER A 5 14.87 -4.59 -24.40
N THR A 6 14.13 -5.55 -24.98
CA THR A 6 12.83 -5.32 -25.64
C THR A 6 11.67 -5.24 -24.65
N ALA A 7 11.91 -5.55 -23.36
CA ALA A 7 10.92 -5.35 -22.30
C ALA A 7 10.56 -3.86 -22.14
N PRO A 8 9.36 -3.51 -21.65
CA PRO A 8 8.94 -2.12 -21.45
C PRO A 8 9.93 -1.29 -20.61
N GLU A 9 10.56 -1.92 -19.63
CA GLU A 9 11.57 -1.35 -18.74
C GLU A 9 13.01 -1.44 -19.28
N GLY A 10 13.20 -1.97 -20.50
CA GLY A 10 14.50 -2.21 -21.14
C GLY A 10 15.26 -0.94 -21.55
N ASN A 11 14.99 0.18 -20.88
CA ASN A 11 15.55 1.49 -21.11
C ASN A 11 15.81 2.16 -19.75
N GLU A 12 17.00 2.74 -19.60
CA GLU A 12 17.46 3.43 -18.39
C GLU A 12 16.46 4.46 -17.83
N MET A 13 15.73 5.19 -18.69
CA MET A 13 14.68 6.13 -18.26
C MET A 13 13.35 5.42 -17.95
N ALA A 14 13.03 4.33 -18.65
CA ALA A 14 11.79 3.59 -18.41
C ALA A 14 11.82 2.88 -17.05
N GLU A 15 13.00 2.46 -16.58
CA GLU A 15 13.20 1.87 -15.25
C GLU A 15 12.92 2.85 -14.08
N LEU A 16 12.87 4.15 -14.36
CA LEU A 16 12.49 5.17 -13.38
C LEU A 16 10.97 5.32 -13.24
N GLU A 17 10.17 4.90 -14.23
CA GLU A 17 8.72 5.06 -14.21
C GLU A 17 8.05 4.14 -13.18
N ASN A 18 8.57 2.94 -12.98
CA ASN A 18 8.15 2.01 -11.93
C ASN A 18 8.35 2.62 -10.53
N ALA A 19 9.45 3.34 -10.30
CA ALA A 19 9.65 4.09 -9.05
C ALA A 19 8.59 5.21 -8.88
N ARG A 20 8.17 5.87 -9.97
CA ARG A 20 7.10 6.89 -9.92
C ARG A 20 5.76 6.29 -9.52
N TYR A 21 5.38 5.13 -10.07
CA TYR A 21 4.14 4.46 -9.68
C TYR A 21 4.15 4.00 -8.22
N ILE A 22 5.29 3.49 -7.72
CA ILE A 22 5.45 3.15 -6.30
C ILE A 22 5.28 4.40 -5.43
N ASN A 23 5.97 5.50 -5.76
CA ASN A 23 5.85 6.76 -5.01
C ASN A 23 4.43 7.34 -5.05
N LEU A 24 3.73 7.20 -6.17
CA LEU A 24 2.33 7.60 -6.28
C LEU A 24 1.44 6.77 -5.36
N ALA A 25 1.62 5.44 -5.32
CA ALA A 25 0.86 4.57 -4.43
C ALA A 25 1.14 4.91 -2.95
N ILE A 26 2.40 5.10 -2.57
CA ILE A 26 2.79 5.57 -1.22
C ILE A 26 2.07 6.88 -0.86
N LYS A 27 2.07 7.85 -1.78
CA LYS A 27 1.38 9.14 -1.57
C LYS A 27 -0.12 8.98 -1.38
N GLN A 28 -0.78 8.11 -2.16
CA GLN A 28 -2.22 7.83 -2.01
C GLN A 28 -2.52 7.17 -0.65
N ILE A 29 -1.67 6.23 -0.21
CA ILE A 29 -1.78 5.60 1.11
C ILE A 29 -1.62 6.66 2.19
N ASP A 30 -0.58 7.49 2.15
CA ASP A 30 -0.33 8.54 3.14
C ASP A 30 -1.52 9.51 3.27
N GLN A 31 -2.09 9.95 2.15
CA GLN A 31 -3.26 10.83 2.14
C GLN A 31 -4.50 10.15 2.75
N ASN A 32 -4.74 8.88 2.42
CA ASN A 32 -5.84 8.12 2.99
C ASN A 32 -5.62 7.86 4.49
N ILE A 33 -4.41 7.50 4.89
CA ILE A 33 -4.04 7.25 6.30
C ILE A 33 -4.26 8.51 7.13
N GLU A 34 -3.85 9.69 6.64
CA GLU A 34 -4.11 10.94 7.34
C GLU A 34 -5.61 11.18 7.54
N TRP A 35 -6.42 10.93 6.50
CA TRP A 35 -7.87 11.04 6.58
C TRP A 35 -8.50 10.00 7.54
N LEU A 36 -7.95 8.78 7.59
CA LEU A 36 -8.42 7.72 8.49
C LEU A 36 -8.20 8.04 9.97
N LYS A 37 -7.28 8.95 10.33
CA LYS A 37 -7.04 9.33 11.73
C LYS A 37 -8.28 9.91 12.40
N THR A 38 -9.10 10.68 11.67
CA THR A 38 -10.21 11.44 12.26
C THR A 38 -11.58 11.01 11.77
N THR A 39 -11.67 10.36 10.61
CA THR A 39 -12.95 9.97 10.03
C THR A 39 -13.64 8.86 10.81
N ASP A 40 -14.97 8.88 10.77
CA ASP A 40 -15.87 7.85 11.30
C ASP A 40 -16.68 7.16 10.17
N LYS A 41 -16.33 7.42 8.92
CA LYS A 41 -17.00 6.86 7.74
C LYS A 41 -16.45 5.46 7.43
N PRO A 42 -17.32 4.48 7.08
CA PRO A 42 -16.91 3.12 6.74
C PRO A 42 -16.33 3.03 5.31
N ILE A 43 -15.27 3.81 5.02
CA ILE A 43 -14.57 3.85 3.74
C ILE A 43 -13.15 3.32 3.93
N GLN A 44 -12.80 2.27 3.18
CA GLN A 44 -11.53 1.54 3.31
C GLN A 44 -10.64 1.64 2.06
N ALA A 45 -10.71 2.75 1.33
CA ALA A 45 -9.94 2.95 0.09
C ALA A 45 -8.43 2.72 0.25
N VAL A 46 -7.90 2.91 1.46
CA VAL A 46 -6.50 2.61 1.78
C VAL A 46 -6.12 1.16 1.46
N LEU A 47 -7.02 0.18 1.65
CA LEU A 47 -6.73 -1.22 1.36
C LEU A 47 -6.52 -1.45 -0.14
N THR A 48 -7.26 -0.75 -1.00
CA THR A 48 -7.06 -0.80 -2.45
C THR A 48 -5.71 -0.22 -2.85
N HIS A 49 -5.29 0.89 -2.21
CA HIS A 49 -3.98 1.46 -2.49
C HIS A 49 -2.83 0.57 -1.99
N ILE A 50 -3.00 -0.10 -0.85
CA ILE A 50 -2.05 -1.09 -0.34
C ILE A 50 -1.95 -2.28 -1.29
N ASP A 51 -3.07 -2.82 -1.78
CA ASP A 51 -3.09 -3.93 -2.75
C ASP A 51 -2.34 -3.57 -4.05
N ILE A 52 -2.57 -2.36 -4.58
CA ILE A 52 -1.81 -1.85 -5.73
C ILE A 52 -0.32 -1.76 -5.42
N LEU A 53 0.06 -1.26 -4.23
CA LEU A 53 1.46 -1.17 -3.83
C LEU A 53 2.09 -2.56 -3.69
N VAL A 54 1.39 -3.54 -3.12
CA VAL A 54 1.84 -4.94 -3.04
C VAL A 54 2.07 -5.52 -4.43
N TRP A 55 1.13 -5.31 -5.37
CA TRP A 55 1.29 -5.75 -6.75
C TRP A 55 2.53 -5.13 -7.42
N LEU A 56 2.75 -3.82 -7.23
CA LEU A 56 3.95 -3.14 -7.71
C LEU A 56 5.22 -3.67 -7.03
N ALA A 57 5.17 -3.96 -5.74
CA ALA A 57 6.32 -4.43 -4.96
C ALA A 57 6.77 -5.83 -5.37
N ARG A 58 5.81 -6.74 -5.65
CA ARG A 58 6.09 -8.05 -6.24
C ARG A 58 6.80 -7.95 -7.58
N ARG A 59 6.37 -7.01 -8.42
CA ARG A 59 6.89 -6.85 -9.79
C ARG A 59 8.23 -6.11 -9.83
N PHE A 60 8.41 -5.11 -8.97
CA PHE A 60 9.55 -4.20 -8.96
C PHE A 60 10.27 -4.22 -7.61
N THR A 61 10.68 -5.41 -7.17
CA THR A 61 11.21 -5.67 -5.83
C THR A 61 12.38 -4.77 -5.43
N VAL A 62 13.30 -4.48 -6.35
CA VAL A 62 14.45 -3.60 -6.09
C VAL A 62 13.98 -2.20 -5.71
N ASN A 63 13.14 -1.58 -6.54
CA ASN A 63 12.59 -0.26 -6.28
C ASN A 63 11.70 -0.24 -5.02
N ALA A 64 10.93 -1.31 -4.79
CA ALA A 64 10.11 -1.44 -3.59
C ALA A 64 10.96 -1.44 -2.31
N ASN A 65 12.04 -2.21 -2.27
CA ASN A 65 12.95 -2.26 -1.12
C ASN A 65 13.67 -0.93 -0.87
N LEU A 66 13.95 -0.17 -1.93
CA LEU A 66 14.57 1.15 -1.84
C LEU A 66 13.60 2.24 -1.37
N LEU A 67 12.32 2.17 -1.75
CA LEU A 67 11.36 3.27 -1.56
C LEU A 67 10.42 3.08 -0.37
N ILE A 68 10.06 1.84 -0.05
CA ILE A 68 9.17 1.53 1.07
C ILE A 68 10.00 1.57 2.36
N LYS A 69 9.50 2.30 3.36
CA LYS A 69 10.09 2.32 4.70
C LYS A 69 9.27 1.47 5.66
N LYS A 70 9.91 0.58 6.41
CA LYS A 70 9.19 -0.36 7.29
C LYS A 70 8.45 0.32 8.44
N ASP A 71 9.03 1.38 9.00
CA ASP A 71 8.40 2.21 10.04
C ASP A 71 7.07 2.82 9.55
N LYS A 72 7.05 3.36 8.33
CA LYS A 72 5.83 3.86 7.68
C LYS A 72 4.75 2.80 7.51
N VAL A 73 5.13 1.58 7.09
CA VAL A 73 4.16 0.49 6.94
C VAL A 73 3.54 0.11 8.29
N GLN A 74 4.33 0.12 9.37
CA GLN A 74 3.80 -0.10 10.73
C GLN A 74 2.84 1.02 11.16
N ASP A 75 3.18 2.28 10.88
CA ASP A 75 2.30 3.41 11.17
C ASP A 75 0.97 3.32 10.41
N TRP A 76 1.02 2.96 9.13
CA TRP A 76 -0.19 2.76 8.33
C TRP A 76 -1.09 1.67 8.91
N LYS A 77 -0.50 0.54 9.29
CA LYS A 77 -1.20 -0.59 9.92
C LYS A 77 -1.86 -0.18 11.23
N LYS A 78 -1.13 0.57 12.07
CA LYS A 78 -1.66 1.10 13.33
C LYS A 78 -2.88 1.99 13.09
N VAL A 79 -2.76 3.00 12.22
CA VAL A 79 -3.87 3.93 11.95
C VAL A 79 -5.07 3.21 11.34
N PHE A 80 -4.85 2.24 10.45
CA PHE A 80 -5.93 1.44 9.89
C PHE A 80 -6.68 0.64 10.98
N ASN A 81 -5.95 -0.02 11.88
CA ASN A 81 -6.57 -0.78 12.97
C ASN A 81 -7.37 0.12 13.91
N GLU A 82 -6.81 1.28 14.28
CA GLU A 82 -7.52 2.28 15.09
C GLU A 82 -8.81 2.76 14.40
N TRP A 83 -8.75 3.02 13.10
CA TRP A 83 -9.95 3.37 12.32
C TRP A 83 -10.96 2.21 12.29
N PHE A 84 -10.50 0.97 12.10
CA PHE A 84 -11.36 -0.21 12.04
C PHE A 84 -12.09 -0.44 13.37
N ASP A 85 -11.41 -0.25 14.49
CA ASP A 85 -12.04 -0.36 15.81
C ASP A 85 -13.08 0.74 16.05
N ARG A 86 -12.79 1.99 15.65
CA ARG A 86 -13.75 3.10 15.76
C ARG A 86 -14.97 2.92 14.83
N CYS A 87 -14.74 2.53 13.58
CA CYS A 87 -15.78 2.48 12.54
C CYS A 87 -16.45 1.11 12.40
N GLY A 88 -15.90 0.06 13.02
CA GLY A 88 -16.30 -1.32 12.79
C GLY A 88 -17.77 -1.58 13.04
N HIS A 89 -18.37 -0.89 14.02
CA HIS A 89 -19.80 -0.99 14.32
C HIS A 89 -20.71 -0.52 13.15
N LYS A 90 -20.22 0.35 12.26
CA LYS A 90 -20.93 0.84 11.07
C LYS A 90 -20.77 -0.06 9.85
N ILE A 91 -19.81 -0.98 9.87
CA ILE A 91 -19.61 -1.98 8.82
C ILE A 91 -20.60 -3.13 9.06
N PRO A 92 -21.30 -3.66 8.03
CA PRO A 92 -22.18 -4.82 8.21
C PRO A 92 -21.42 -6.02 8.79
N THR A 93 -21.98 -6.65 9.82
CA THR A 93 -21.32 -7.71 10.61
C THR A 93 -20.72 -8.82 9.74
N LYS A 94 -21.44 -9.25 8.69
CA LYS A 94 -21.00 -10.31 7.76
C LYS A 94 -19.70 -10.00 7.00
N PHE A 95 -19.28 -8.74 6.91
CA PHE A 95 -18.07 -8.33 6.20
C PHE A 95 -16.90 -7.96 7.11
N ARG A 96 -17.13 -7.73 8.41
CA ARG A 96 -16.10 -7.25 9.34
C ARG A 96 -14.89 -8.18 9.41
N GLU A 97 -15.15 -9.48 9.57
CA GLU A 97 -14.08 -10.47 9.67
C GLU A 97 -13.29 -10.56 8.36
N GLY A 98 -13.98 -10.60 7.22
CA GLY A 98 -13.32 -10.63 5.91
C GLY A 98 -12.44 -9.41 5.65
N ILE A 99 -12.88 -8.21 6.03
CA ILE A 99 -12.09 -6.98 5.93
C ILE A 99 -10.85 -7.05 6.83
N LYS A 100 -11.03 -7.52 8.07
CA LYS A 100 -9.93 -7.66 9.02
C LYS A 100 -8.88 -8.64 8.50
N THR A 101 -9.28 -9.83 8.07
CA THR A 101 -8.37 -10.83 7.49
C THR A 101 -7.63 -10.29 6.27
N ASN A 102 -8.36 -9.68 5.33
CA ASN A 102 -7.75 -9.12 4.12
C ASN A 102 -6.72 -8.04 4.45
N SER A 103 -7.04 -7.13 5.38
CA SER A 103 -6.08 -6.11 5.82
C SER A 103 -4.81 -6.72 6.44
N GLN A 104 -4.95 -7.77 7.25
CA GLN A 104 -3.82 -8.46 7.87
C GLN A 104 -2.93 -9.12 6.83
N GLU A 105 -3.52 -9.77 5.83
CA GLU A 105 -2.80 -10.40 4.72
C GLU A 105 -2.03 -9.36 3.91
N LEU A 106 -2.68 -8.26 3.52
CA LEU A 106 -2.07 -7.18 2.77
C LEU A 106 -0.90 -6.53 3.51
N PHE A 107 -1.06 -6.21 4.80
CA PHE A 107 0.03 -5.63 5.59
C PHE A 107 1.17 -6.63 5.81
N LYS A 108 0.86 -7.89 6.12
CA LYS A 108 1.87 -8.95 6.28
C LYS A 108 2.70 -9.14 5.01
N GLU A 109 2.06 -9.03 3.86
CA GLU A 109 2.75 -9.10 2.59
C GLU A 109 3.60 -7.86 2.33
N LEU A 110 3.04 -6.67 2.53
CA LEU A 110 3.78 -5.42 2.31
C LEU A 110 5.02 -5.31 3.21
N GLU A 111 4.95 -5.85 4.44
CA GLU A 111 6.04 -5.93 5.42
C GLU A 111 7.26 -6.75 4.94
N GLN A 112 7.11 -7.56 3.88
CA GLN A 112 8.23 -8.29 3.27
C GLN A 112 9.16 -7.36 2.47
N TYR A 113 8.67 -6.17 2.10
CA TYR A 113 9.40 -5.20 1.32
C TYR A 113 9.85 -4.01 2.17
N GLY A 114 10.83 -3.28 1.64
CA GLY A 114 11.32 -2.04 2.24
C GLY A 114 12.56 -2.21 3.09
N HIS A 115 13.11 -1.06 3.50
CA HIS A 115 14.27 -0.94 4.39
C HIS A 115 13.85 -0.51 5.81
#